data_AF-A0A9W9R5Q0-F1
#
_entry.id   AF-A0A9W9R5Q0-F1
#
_cell.length_a   1.000
_cell.length_b   1.000
_cell.length_c   1.000
_cell.angle_alpha   90.00
_cell.angle_beta   90.00
_cell.angle_gamma   90.00
#
_symmetry.space_group_name_H-M   'P 1'
#
loop_
_entity.id
_entity.type
_entity.pdbx_description
1 polymer ?
#
loop_
_entity_poly.entity_id
_entity_poly.type
_entity_poly.pdbx_seq_one_letter_code
_entity_poly.pdbx_strand_id
1 'polypeptide(L)'
;MSVEFVCFIMRLWRQPELASRVRRLEIDWMECGRYSIDKLKIDKLKEDTDVVSFIQEALDEIFTPEEKKMRSEWEKHLDLNDLCTEAWLGLLLVRTNNLRTIEFTHHVSELMSDILHKAANRQRPFHKATPFPYLQEVRGCTSWVDGWIDSGFLTPFFYLPAVRNIYVSIIGENRYDENTTLNRRYRSNQVREIIVDEAYWCRELERVSLKIELQMDDQANEIPDDMKFDASLCRAGLLHSAATLKSLHISYGGWYINQLLEHETPDAPFGSFRDFVVLEELLVRHSHLGNNTQPLVEILPTSLKHLEVIDLIGRDDDQVQLVSDLSDLLHQGGCENLERLD
;
A
#
# COMPACT_ATOMS: atom_id res chain seq x y z
N MET A 1 22.56 -6.43 -10.28
CA MET A 1 22.41 -7.85 -9.89
C MET A 1 23.75 -8.58 -9.92
N SER A 2 24.00 -9.57 -9.05
CA SER A 2 25.23 -10.37 -9.06
C SER A 2 24.99 -11.81 -9.57
N VAL A 3 26.07 -12.48 -9.98
CA VAL A 3 26.04 -13.89 -10.45
C VAL A 3 25.57 -14.82 -9.33
N GLU A 4 26.04 -14.58 -8.11
CA GLU A 4 25.68 -15.35 -6.92
C GLU A 4 24.17 -15.29 -6.65
N PHE A 5 23.54 -14.16 -6.94
CA PHE A 5 22.10 -13.97 -6.81
C PHE A 5 21.31 -14.81 -7.82
N VAL A 6 21.73 -14.83 -9.09
CA VAL A 6 21.14 -15.69 -10.13
C VAL A 6 21.26 -17.17 -9.73
N CYS A 7 22.45 -17.61 -9.33
CA CYS A 7 22.69 -18.97 -8.87
C CYS A 7 21.83 -19.33 -7.64
N PHE A 8 21.63 -18.38 -6.72
CA PHE A 8 20.77 -18.56 -5.56
C PHE A 8 19.31 -18.80 -5.94
N ILE A 9 18.76 -18.00 -6.86
CA ILE A 9 17.39 -18.16 -7.35
C ILE A 9 17.24 -19.50 -8.07
N MET A 10 18.17 -19.85 -8.96
CA MET A 10 18.17 -21.14 -9.65
C MET A 10 18.17 -22.31 -8.66
N ARG A 11 18.98 -22.21 -7.59
CA ARG A 11 19.04 -23.22 -6.55
C ARG A 11 17.71 -23.36 -5.80
N LEU A 12 17.10 -22.24 -5.38
CA LEU A 12 15.80 -22.28 -4.70
C LEU A 12 14.70 -22.82 -5.61
N TRP A 13 14.75 -22.50 -6.90
CA TRP A 13 13.80 -23.00 -7.88
C TRP A 13 13.89 -24.51 -8.05
N ARG A 14 15.12 -25.05 -8.15
CA ARG A 14 15.39 -26.48 -8.29
C ARG A 14 15.20 -27.27 -6.99
N GLN A 15 15.16 -26.60 -5.83
CA GLN A 15 15.01 -27.22 -4.51
C GLN A 15 13.77 -26.69 -3.77
N PRO A 16 12.56 -27.17 -4.12
CA PRO A 16 11.30 -26.70 -3.53
C PRO A 16 11.27 -26.81 -2.00
N GLU A 17 11.95 -27.81 -1.42
CA GLU A 17 12.06 -27.96 0.03
C GLU A 17 12.75 -26.75 0.68
N LEU A 18 13.77 -26.17 0.05
CA LEU A 18 14.42 -24.96 0.54
C LEU A 18 13.53 -23.75 0.35
N ALA A 19 12.92 -23.58 -0.83
CA ALA A 19 12.00 -22.48 -1.09
C ALA A 19 10.80 -22.49 -0.13
N SER A 20 10.33 -23.68 0.28
CA SER A 20 9.25 -23.85 1.26
C SER A 20 9.61 -23.40 2.68
N ARG A 21 10.90 -23.19 2.98
CA ARG A 21 11.34 -22.66 4.27
C ARG A 21 11.28 -21.14 4.33
N VAL A 22 11.16 -20.46 3.19
CA VAL A 22 11.07 -19.00 3.13
C VAL A 22 9.72 -18.57 3.72
N ARG A 23 9.78 -17.79 4.81
CA ARG A 23 8.59 -17.25 5.51
C ARG A 23 8.46 -15.75 5.39
N ARG A 24 9.58 -15.05 5.22
CA ARG A 24 9.62 -13.61 4.97
C ARG A 24 10.48 -13.39 3.73
N LEU A 25 10.01 -12.53 2.84
CA LEU A 25 10.72 -12.10 1.66
C LEU A 25 10.65 -10.58 1.58
N GLU A 26 11.82 -9.96 1.57
CA GLU A 26 11.98 -8.52 1.39
C GLU A 26 12.69 -8.34 0.06
N ILE A 27 12.07 -7.60 -0.84
CA ILE A 27 12.50 -7.47 -2.22
C ILE A 27 12.48 -6.02 -2.66
N ASP A 28 13.62 -5.61 -3.18
CA ASP A 28 13.87 -4.28 -3.71
C ASP A 28 14.30 -4.42 -5.16
N TRP A 29 13.64 -3.69 -6.05
CA TRP A 29 14.06 -3.56 -7.43
C TRP A 29 13.80 -2.17 -7.97
N MET A 30 14.65 -1.80 -8.92
CA MET A 30 14.51 -0.60 -9.73
C MET A 30 14.18 -1.00 -11.17
N GLU A 31 13.82 0.00 -11.96
CA GLU A 31 13.54 -0.16 -13.38
C GLU A 31 14.68 -0.89 -14.12
N CYS A 32 14.30 -1.84 -14.99
CA CYS A 32 15.25 -2.59 -15.81
C CYS A 32 16.16 -1.64 -16.63
N GLY A 33 17.40 -2.06 -16.92
CA GLY A 33 18.32 -1.28 -17.74
C GLY A 33 19.03 -0.09 -17.09
N ARG A 34 18.76 0.26 -15.82
CA ARG A 34 19.42 1.41 -15.13
C ARG A 34 20.82 1.13 -14.57
N TYR A 35 21.28 -0.12 -14.49
CA TYR A 35 22.57 -0.46 -13.88
C TYR A 35 23.58 -1.07 -14.86
N SER A 36 24.78 -0.49 -14.92
CA SER A 36 25.93 -1.11 -15.58
C SER A 36 26.46 -2.26 -14.71
N ILE A 37 26.03 -3.49 -15.00
CA ILE A 37 26.64 -4.68 -14.41
C ILE A 37 28.04 -4.87 -15.04
N ASP A 38 28.98 -5.39 -14.25
CA ASP A 38 30.33 -5.75 -14.69
C ASP A 38 30.27 -6.72 -15.88
N LYS A 39 30.56 -6.21 -17.08
CA LYS A 39 30.47 -6.94 -18.36
C LYS A 39 31.23 -8.27 -18.34
N LEU A 40 32.37 -8.32 -17.63
CA LEU A 40 33.22 -9.51 -17.55
C LEU A 40 32.54 -10.69 -16.82
N LYS A 41 31.67 -10.41 -15.85
CA LYS A 41 30.92 -11.46 -15.12
C LYS A 41 29.70 -11.94 -15.92
N ILE A 42 29.11 -11.04 -16.71
CA ILE A 42 27.98 -11.34 -17.59
C ILE A 42 28.41 -12.27 -18.72
N ASP A 43 29.55 -12.01 -19.36
CA ASP A 43 29.99 -12.82 -20.50
C ASP A 43 30.24 -14.28 -20.09
N LYS A 44 30.72 -14.52 -18.86
CA LYS A 44 30.84 -15.88 -18.30
C LYS A 44 29.50 -16.57 -18.06
N LEU A 45 28.46 -15.83 -17.66
CA LEU A 45 27.12 -16.36 -17.50
C LEU A 45 26.46 -16.68 -18.85
N LYS A 46 26.74 -15.88 -19.89
CA LYS A 46 26.20 -16.08 -21.24
C LYS A 46 26.68 -17.37 -21.90
N GLU A 47 27.89 -17.78 -21.58
CA GLU A 47 28.45 -19.06 -22.02
C GLU A 47 27.93 -20.24 -21.19
N ASP A 48 27.23 -19.99 -20.08
CA ASP A 48 26.69 -21.02 -19.20
C ASP A 48 25.36 -21.56 -19.74
N THR A 49 25.44 -22.71 -20.41
CA THR A 49 24.27 -23.44 -20.93
C THR A 49 23.26 -23.84 -19.84
N ASP A 50 23.67 -23.94 -18.58
CA ASP A 50 22.78 -24.28 -17.46
C ASP A 50 21.81 -23.13 -17.16
N VAL A 51 22.27 -21.88 -17.27
CA VAL A 51 21.45 -20.69 -17.01
C VAL A 51 20.43 -20.49 -18.13
N VAL A 52 20.87 -20.64 -19.38
CA VAL A 52 19.98 -20.50 -20.55
C VAL A 52 18.88 -21.57 -20.53
N SER A 53 19.24 -22.83 -20.26
CA SER A 53 18.26 -23.91 -20.15
C SER A 53 17.30 -23.69 -18.98
N PHE A 54 17.81 -23.26 -17.82
CA PHE A 54 16.98 -22.89 -16.67
C PHE A 54 15.93 -21.82 -17.01
N ILE A 55 16.32 -20.75 -17.71
CA ILE A 55 15.39 -19.67 -18.08
C ILE A 55 14.23 -20.24 -18.91
N GLN A 56 14.54 -21.06 -19.93
CA GLN A 56 13.51 -21.67 -20.77
C GLN A 56 12.59 -22.60 -19.96
N GLU A 57 13.16 -23.44 -19.10
CA GLU A 57 12.37 -24.32 -18.21
C GLU A 57 11.44 -23.53 -17.29
N ALA A 58 11.93 -22.44 -16.69
CA ALA A 58 11.14 -21.60 -15.80
C ALA A 58 10.01 -20.89 -16.55
N LEU A 59 10.29 -20.34 -17.74
CA LEU A 59 9.29 -19.68 -18.57
C LEU A 59 8.21 -20.65 -19.07
N ASP A 60 8.60 -21.85 -19.49
CA ASP A 60 7.67 -22.88 -19.94
C ASP A 60 6.82 -23.44 -18.79
N GLU A 61 7.29 -23.30 -17.54
CA GLU A 61 6.50 -23.61 -16.36
C GLU A 61 5.49 -22.52 -16.01
N ILE A 62 5.86 -21.24 -16.14
CA ILE A 62 5.02 -20.10 -15.75
C ILE A 62 3.97 -19.82 -16.83
N PHE A 63 4.38 -19.77 -18.09
CA PHE A 63 3.54 -19.30 -19.19
C PHE A 63 2.91 -20.46 -19.97
N THR A 64 1.74 -20.17 -20.53
CA THR A 64 1.05 -21.06 -21.46
C THR A 64 1.39 -20.70 -22.91
N PRO A 65 1.19 -21.61 -23.89
CA PRO A 65 1.44 -21.31 -25.31
C PRO A 65 0.66 -20.10 -25.83
N GLU A 66 -0.52 -19.83 -25.27
CA GLU A 66 -1.38 -18.69 -25.62
C GLU A 66 -0.77 -17.35 -25.16
N GLU A 67 0.10 -17.37 -24.16
CA GLU A 67 0.72 -16.21 -23.53
C GLU A 67 2.08 -15.84 -24.17
N LYS A 68 2.21 -16.12 -25.47
CA LYS A 68 3.47 -15.96 -26.20
C LYS A 68 4.09 -14.56 -26.08
N LYS A 69 3.26 -13.50 -26.09
CA LYS A 69 3.74 -12.12 -25.97
C LYS A 69 4.40 -11.87 -24.61
N MET A 70 3.70 -12.18 -23.52
CA MET A 70 4.23 -12.02 -22.15
C MET A 70 5.47 -12.90 -21.93
N ARG A 71 5.45 -14.15 -22.41
CA ARG A 71 6.63 -15.04 -22.36
C ARG A 71 7.84 -14.41 -23.05
N SER A 72 7.67 -13.84 -24.24
CA SER A 72 8.75 -13.19 -24.98
C SER A 72 9.22 -11.88 -24.35
N GLU A 73 8.36 -11.15 -23.63
CA GLU A 73 8.76 -9.97 -22.84
C GLU A 73 9.62 -10.40 -21.64
N TRP A 74 9.17 -11.39 -20.88
CA TRP A 74 9.95 -11.98 -19.79
C TRP A 74 11.29 -12.54 -20.23
N GLU A 75 11.33 -13.21 -21.38
CA GLU A 75 12.57 -13.75 -21.95
C GLU A 75 13.62 -12.65 -22.21
N LYS A 76 13.19 -11.44 -22.63
CA LYS A 76 14.08 -10.30 -22.81
C LYS A 76 14.62 -9.76 -21.48
N HIS A 77 13.80 -9.72 -20.44
CA HIS A 77 14.21 -9.21 -19.13
C HIS A 77 15.06 -10.20 -18.33
N LEU A 78 14.86 -11.50 -18.57
CA LEU A 78 15.72 -12.57 -18.04
C LEU A 78 16.98 -12.76 -18.89
N ASP A 79 17.04 -12.21 -20.10
CA ASP A 79 18.23 -12.24 -20.93
C ASP A 79 19.40 -11.67 -20.14
N LEU A 80 20.53 -12.33 -20.28
CA LEU A 80 21.78 -12.03 -19.62
C LEU A 80 22.38 -10.69 -20.09
N ASN A 81 21.80 -10.07 -21.12
CA ASN A 81 22.11 -8.71 -21.55
C ASN A 81 21.45 -7.61 -20.68
N ASP A 82 20.30 -7.87 -20.06
CA ASP A 82 19.57 -6.91 -19.22
C ASP A 82 19.67 -7.29 -17.73
N LEU A 83 19.62 -8.59 -17.41
CA LEU A 83 19.65 -9.12 -16.04
C LEU A 83 18.69 -8.35 -15.11
N CYS A 84 17.45 -8.16 -15.57
CA CYS A 84 16.51 -7.32 -14.85
C CYS A 84 16.16 -7.92 -13.48
N THR A 85 16.35 -7.12 -12.43
CA THR A 85 16.16 -7.59 -11.06
C THR A 85 14.73 -8.02 -10.77
N GLU A 86 13.76 -7.27 -11.28
CA GLU A 86 12.34 -7.59 -11.15
C GLU A 86 12.01 -8.98 -11.69
N ALA A 87 12.49 -9.32 -12.90
CA ALA A 87 12.19 -10.59 -13.55
C ALA A 87 12.71 -11.79 -12.73
N TRP A 88 13.96 -11.71 -12.26
CA TRP A 88 14.56 -12.75 -11.44
C TRP A 88 13.87 -12.90 -10.08
N LEU A 89 13.49 -11.77 -9.45
CA LEU A 89 12.68 -11.79 -8.23
C LEU A 89 11.28 -12.38 -8.45
N GLY A 90 10.68 -12.14 -9.62
CA GLY A 90 9.43 -12.77 -10.02
C GLY A 90 9.55 -14.29 -10.11
N LEU A 91 10.67 -14.82 -10.64
CA LEU A 91 10.95 -16.26 -10.62
C LEU A 91 11.08 -16.79 -9.18
N LEU A 92 11.75 -16.05 -8.29
CA LEU A 92 11.83 -16.41 -6.88
C LEU A 92 10.44 -16.48 -6.22
N LEU A 93 9.58 -15.51 -6.51
CA LEU A 93 8.24 -15.43 -5.93
C LEU A 93 7.37 -16.65 -6.28
N VAL A 94 7.47 -17.17 -7.50
CA VAL A 94 6.75 -18.37 -7.96
C VAL A 94 7.02 -19.59 -7.07
N ARG A 95 8.19 -19.66 -6.42
CA ARG A 95 8.62 -20.83 -5.63
C ARG A 95 8.43 -20.68 -4.14
N THR A 96 8.18 -19.48 -3.65
CA THR A 96 8.09 -19.16 -2.21
C THR A 96 6.65 -19.27 -1.70
N ASN A 97 6.02 -20.43 -1.91
CA ASN A 97 4.59 -20.62 -1.55
C ASN A 97 4.32 -20.53 -0.04
N ASN A 98 5.34 -20.64 0.80
CA ASN A 98 5.22 -20.71 2.25
C ASN A 98 5.40 -19.37 2.98
N LEU A 99 5.40 -18.27 2.21
CA LEU A 99 5.50 -16.91 2.71
C LEU A 99 4.38 -16.59 3.71
N ARG A 100 4.76 -15.79 4.72
CA ARG A 100 3.88 -15.17 5.72
C ARG A 100 3.90 -13.65 5.60
N THR A 101 5.05 -13.10 5.27
CA THR A 101 5.24 -11.67 5.07
C THR A 101 6.00 -11.44 3.76
N ILE A 102 5.52 -10.49 2.96
CA ILE A 102 6.24 -9.98 1.80
C ILE A 102 6.35 -8.47 1.90
N GLU A 103 7.52 -7.95 1.55
CA GLU A 103 7.84 -6.53 1.58
C GLU A 103 8.45 -6.14 0.24
N PHE A 104 7.85 -5.14 -0.39
CA PHE A 104 8.24 -4.64 -1.70
C PHE A 104 8.74 -3.21 -1.60
N THR A 105 9.90 -2.96 -2.19
CA THR A 105 10.40 -1.60 -2.43
C THR A 105 10.61 -1.45 -3.93
N HIS A 106 9.81 -0.61 -4.59
CA HIS A 106 9.92 -0.43 -6.05
C HIS A 106 9.48 0.95 -6.53
N HIS A 107 9.75 1.22 -7.81
CA HIS A 107 9.27 2.41 -8.52
C HIS A 107 8.17 2.05 -9.52
N VAL A 108 8.48 1.17 -10.49
CA VAL A 108 7.52 0.63 -11.47
C VAL A 108 7.62 -0.89 -11.42
N SER A 109 6.49 -1.56 -11.59
CA SER A 109 6.46 -3.02 -11.58
C SER A 109 5.44 -3.60 -12.56
N GLU A 110 5.93 -3.98 -13.74
CA GLU A 110 5.12 -4.64 -14.76
C GLU A 110 5.23 -6.17 -14.65
N LEU A 111 6.45 -6.69 -14.49
CA LEU A 111 6.71 -8.13 -14.48
C LEU A 111 6.23 -8.78 -13.17
N MET A 112 6.52 -8.19 -12.01
CA MET A 112 6.02 -8.77 -10.76
C MET A 112 4.48 -8.77 -10.73
N SER A 113 3.87 -7.72 -11.29
CA SER A 113 2.42 -7.63 -11.47
C SER A 113 1.88 -8.83 -12.25
N ASP A 114 2.53 -9.29 -13.33
CA ASP A 114 2.10 -10.49 -14.06
C ASP A 114 2.02 -11.73 -13.16
N ILE A 115 3.04 -11.97 -12.34
CA ILE A 115 3.09 -13.14 -11.43
C ILE A 115 2.00 -13.04 -10.38
N LEU A 116 1.82 -11.86 -9.79
CA LEU A 116 0.80 -11.61 -8.77
C LEU A 116 -0.61 -11.78 -9.35
N HIS A 117 -0.88 -11.23 -10.54
CA HIS A 117 -2.16 -11.41 -11.23
C HIS A 117 -2.42 -12.88 -11.58
N LYS A 118 -1.40 -13.61 -12.03
CA LYS A 118 -1.50 -15.06 -12.25
C LYS A 118 -1.84 -15.80 -10.96
N ALA A 119 -1.22 -15.44 -9.84
CA ALA A 119 -1.51 -16.01 -8.53
C ALA A 119 -2.96 -15.73 -8.10
N ALA A 120 -3.39 -14.46 -8.14
CA ALA A 120 -4.76 -14.05 -7.85
C ALA A 120 -5.80 -14.79 -8.70
N ASN A 121 -5.53 -14.93 -9.99
CA ASN A 121 -6.42 -15.63 -10.94
C ASN A 121 -6.31 -17.16 -10.90
N ARG A 122 -5.38 -17.72 -10.09
CA ARG A 122 -5.04 -19.15 -10.08
C ARG A 122 -4.71 -19.69 -11.47
N GLN A 123 -4.05 -18.87 -12.27
CA GLN A 123 -3.49 -19.28 -13.55
C GLN A 123 -2.20 -20.06 -13.33
N ARG A 124 -1.66 -20.65 -14.41
CA ARG A 124 -0.33 -21.27 -14.37
C ARG A 124 0.72 -20.23 -13.92
N PRO A 125 1.65 -20.58 -13.01
CA PRO A 125 1.90 -21.91 -12.42
C PRO A 125 1.03 -22.27 -11.19
N PHE A 126 0.25 -21.33 -10.66
CA PHE A 126 -0.55 -21.46 -9.43
C PHE A 126 -1.88 -22.22 -9.57
N HIS A 127 -2.21 -22.77 -10.73
CA HIS A 127 -3.46 -23.50 -10.98
C HIS A 127 -3.66 -24.79 -10.15
N LYS A 128 -2.58 -25.43 -9.67
CA LYS A 128 -2.65 -26.74 -8.99
C LYS A 128 -2.87 -26.65 -7.48
N ALA A 129 -2.41 -25.58 -6.85
CA ALA A 129 -2.43 -25.39 -5.42
C ALA A 129 -2.85 -23.97 -5.10
N THR A 130 -3.34 -23.73 -3.88
CA THR A 130 -3.61 -22.36 -3.45
C THR A 130 -2.29 -21.58 -3.44
N PRO A 131 -2.19 -20.43 -4.13
CA PRO A 131 -1.00 -19.59 -4.08
C PRO A 131 -0.91 -18.89 -2.73
N PHE A 132 0.29 -18.87 -2.17
CA PHE A 132 0.64 -18.17 -0.93
C PHE A 132 -0.35 -18.43 0.23
N PRO A 133 -0.65 -19.71 0.56
CA PRO A 133 -1.69 -20.08 1.53
C PRO A 133 -1.43 -19.59 2.96
N TYR A 134 -0.23 -19.07 3.24
CA TYR A 134 0.15 -18.56 4.56
C TYR A 134 0.48 -17.07 4.57
N LEU A 135 0.38 -16.37 3.43
CA LEU A 135 0.78 -14.97 3.32
C LEU A 135 -0.26 -14.11 4.05
N GLN A 136 0.13 -13.53 5.17
CA GLN A 136 -0.74 -12.75 6.05
C GLN A 136 -0.53 -11.25 5.88
N GLU A 137 0.71 -10.85 5.57
CA GLU A 137 1.15 -9.48 5.62
C GLU A 137 1.87 -9.07 4.34
N VAL A 138 1.44 -7.94 3.78
CA VAL A 138 2.04 -7.31 2.61
C VAL A 138 2.49 -5.92 3.02
N ARG A 139 3.74 -5.59 2.71
CA ARG A 139 4.33 -4.27 2.92
C ARG A 139 4.79 -3.70 1.59
N GLY A 140 4.52 -2.43 1.34
CA GLY A 140 4.96 -1.72 0.14
C GLY A 140 5.59 -0.39 0.51
N CYS A 141 6.75 -0.10 -0.04
CA CYS A 141 7.37 1.22 0.02
C CYS A 141 7.87 1.64 -1.36
N THR A 142 7.95 2.93 -1.61
CA THR A 142 8.54 3.45 -2.83
C THR A 142 10.05 3.50 -2.66
N SER A 143 10.81 3.13 -3.69
CA SER A 143 12.27 3.21 -3.63
C SER A 143 12.80 4.65 -3.74
N TRP A 144 11.94 5.60 -4.12
CA TRP A 144 12.27 7.00 -4.35
C TRP A 144 11.27 7.93 -3.69
N VAL A 145 11.80 9.12 -3.38
CA VAL A 145 11.16 10.22 -2.68
C VAL A 145 9.95 10.79 -3.46
N ASP A 146 9.92 10.65 -4.79
CA ASP A 146 8.90 11.22 -5.69
C ASP A 146 7.98 10.17 -6.36
N GLY A 147 8.11 8.90 -5.99
CA GLY A 147 7.32 7.81 -6.55
C GLY A 147 6.07 7.49 -5.74
N TRP A 148 5.14 6.72 -6.33
CA TRP A 148 4.04 6.05 -5.64
C TRP A 148 3.92 4.61 -6.12
N ILE A 149 3.37 3.74 -5.28
CA ILE A 149 2.96 2.40 -5.69
C ILE A 149 1.63 2.51 -6.42
N ASP A 150 1.58 1.97 -7.64
CA ASP A 150 0.33 1.89 -8.39
C ASP A 150 -0.71 1.03 -7.63
N SER A 151 -1.93 1.53 -7.48
CA SER A 151 -3.00 0.81 -6.78
C SER A 151 -3.33 -0.54 -7.44
N GLY A 152 -3.17 -0.66 -8.76
CA GLY A 152 -3.28 -1.89 -9.53
C GLY A 152 -2.28 -2.96 -9.09
N PHE A 153 -1.06 -2.58 -8.65
CA PHE A 153 -0.06 -3.50 -8.11
C PHE A 153 -0.55 -4.24 -6.85
N LEU A 154 -1.33 -3.56 -6.01
CA LEU A 154 -1.85 -4.14 -4.78
C LEU A 154 -3.08 -5.02 -4.99
N THR A 155 -3.76 -4.81 -6.11
CA THR A 155 -5.04 -5.46 -6.44
C THR A 155 -4.98 -6.99 -6.29
N PRO A 156 -3.94 -7.71 -6.76
CA PRO A 156 -3.84 -9.16 -6.58
C PRO A 156 -3.90 -9.66 -5.13
N PHE A 157 -3.41 -8.90 -4.14
CA PHE A 157 -3.34 -9.34 -2.75
C PHE A 157 -4.73 -9.49 -2.11
N PHE A 158 -5.72 -8.72 -2.57
CA PHE A 158 -7.11 -8.87 -2.14
C PHE A 158 -7.73 -10.21 -2.54
N TYR A 159 -7.15 -10.90 -3.52
CA TYR A 159 -7.60 -12.21 -4.00
C TYR A 159 -6.84 -13.38 -3.36
N LEU A 160 -5.81 -13.10 -2.55
CA LEU A 160 -5.03 -14.13 -1.85
C LEU A 160 -5.66 -14.46 -0.49
N PRO A 161 -5.90 -15.75 -0.20
CA PRO A 161 -6.85 -16.14 0.84
C PRO A 161 -6.39 -15.89 2.28
N ALA A 162 -5.07 -15.80 2.47
CA ALA A 162 -4.46 -15.65 3.78
C ALA A 162 -4.16 -14.19 4.12
N VAL A 163 -4.19 -13.26 3.14
CA VAL A 163 -3.78 -11.88 3.35
C VAL A 163 -4.77 -11.20 4.28
N ARG A 164 -4.23 -10.55 5.32
CA ARG A 164 -5.01 -9.84 6.34
C ARG A 164 -4.61 -8.38 6.43
N ASN A 165 -3.31 -8.09 6.28
CA ASN A 165 -2.78 -6.76 6.51
C ASN A 165 -1.99 -6.31 5.28
N ILE A 166 -2.27 -5.09 4.83
CA ILE A 166 -1.54 -4.42 3.76
C ILE A 166 -1.07 -3.07 4.31
N TYR A 167 0.26 -2.87 4.36
CA TYR A 167 0.89 -1.64 4.83
C TYR A 167 1.62 -1.01 3.64
N VAL A 168 1.30 0.23 3.24
CA VAL A 168 1.94 0.86 2.08
C VAL A 168 2.26 2.32 2.35
N SER A 169 3.46 2.78 1.97
CA SER A 169 3.85 4.16 2.23
C SER A 169 3.13 5.17 1.32
N ILE A 170 3.22 5.04 0.00
CA ILE A 170 2.61 6.00 -0.95
C ILE A 170 1.87 5.21 -2.03
N ILE A 171 0.57 5.45 -2.21
CA ILE A 171 -0.26 4.82 -3.26
C ILE A 171 -0.87 5.89 -4.18
N GLY A 172 -0.83 5.63 -5.49
CA GLY A 172 -1.55 6.45 -6.48
C GLY A 172 -2.11 5.61 -7.63
N GLU A 173 -3.04 6.19 -8.40
CA GLU A 173 -3.56 5.57 -9.63
C GLU A 173 -2.76 6.04 -10.84
N ASN A 174 -2.24 5.11 -11.65
CA ASN A 174 -1.69 5.46 -12.94
C ASN A 174 -2.82 5.63 -13.98
N ARG A 175 -2.91 6.80 -14.63
CA ARG A 175 -4.02 7.20 -15.53
C ARG A 175 -4.18 6.35 -16.80
N TYR A 176 -3.39 5.30 -16.98
CA TYR A 176 -3.27 4.55 -18.23
C TYR A 176 -3.72 3.09 -18.17
N ASP A 177 -4.19 2.56 -17.03
CA ASP A 177 -4.52 1.13 -16.92
C ASP A 177 -6.02 0.84 -17.12
N GLU A 178 -6.46 0.81 -18.38
CA GLU A 178 -7.83 0.41 -18.76
C GLU A 178 -7.99 -1.12 -18.92
N ASN A 179 -6.95 -1.95 -18.73
CA ASN A 179 -6.96 -3.34 -19.24
C ASN A 179 -6.86 -4.48 -18.21
N THR A 180 -6.64 -4.24 -16.93
CA THR A 180 -6.53 -5.30 -15.90
C THR A 180 -7.89 -5.61 -15.25
N THR A 181 -8.87 -6.06 -16.05
CA THR A 181 -10.16 -6.52 -15.52
C THR A 181 -10.03 -7.90 -14.87
N LEU A 182 -9.92 -7.92 -13.54
CA LEU A 182 -10.04 -9.15 -12.74
C LEU A 182 -11.50 -9.64 -12.78
N ASN A 183 -11.76 -10.63 -13.63
CA ASN A 183 -13.09 -11.16 -13.92
C ASN A 183 -13.74 -12.03 -12.82
N ARG A 184 -13.27 -11.95 -11.56
CA ARG A 184 -13.72 -12.85 -10.50
C ARG A 184 -14.45 -12.11 -9.37
N ARG A 185 -15.77 -12.30 -9.30
CA ARG A 185 -16.58 -11.99 -8.11
C ARG A 185 -16.36 -13.09 -7.07
N TYR A 186 -15.62 -12.81 -5.99
CA TYR A 186 -15.61 -13.63 -4.78
C TYR A 186 -15.87 -12.78 -3.54
N ARG A 187 -16.41 -13.45 -2.51
CA ARG A 187 -16.94 -12.84 -1.29
C ARG A 187 -15.91 -11.91 -0.65
N SER A 188 -16.33 -10.67 -0.51
CA SER A 188 -15.69 -9.61 0.26
C SER A 188 -15.30 -10.09 1.67
N ASN A 189 -14.30 -9.43 2.26
CA ASN A 189 -13.98 -9.43 3.70
C ASN A 189 -12.86 -10.39 4.17
N GLN A 190 -11.69 -10.43 3.49
CA GLN A 190 -10.50 -11.12 4.04
C GLN A 190 -9.38 -10.20 4.49
N VAL A 191 -9.10 -9.12 3.75
CA VAL A 191 -8.19 -8.07 4.23
C VAL A 191 -8.92 -7.32 5.35
N ARG A 192 -8.31 -7.26 6.53
CA ARG A 192 -8.89 -6.70 7.76
C ARG A 192 -8.35 -5.32 8.09
N GLU A 193 -7.19 -4.99 7.53
CA GLU A 193 -6.46 -3.77 7.83
C GLU A 193 -5.67 -3.36 6.59
N ILE A 194 -5.87 -2.11 6.18
CA ILE A 194 -5.04 -1.43 5.19
C ILE A 194 -4.56 -0.16 5.88
N ILE A 195 -3.25 -0.04 6.03
CA ILE A 195 -2.62 1.18 6.53
C ILE A 195 -1.88 1.79 5.34
N VAL A 196 -2.20 3.03 5.02
CA VAL A 196 -1.56 3.76 3.93
C VAL A 196 -0.99 5.04 4.51
N ASP A 197 0.32 5.25 4.47
CA ASP A 197 0.88 6.49 4.99
C ASP A 197 0.36 7.68 4.15
N GLU A 198 0.34 7.55 2.82
CA GLU A 198 -0.18 8.53 1.84
C GLU A 198 -1.00 7.87 0.70
N ALA A 199 -2.24 8.31 0.47
CA ALA A 199 -3.16 7.70 -0.51
C ALA A 199 -3.82 8.73 -1.45
N TYR A 200 -3.88 8.41 -2.75
CA TYR A 200 -4.65 9.15 -3.74
C TYR A 200 -5.75 8.27 -4.37
N TRP A 201 -7.00 8.77 -4.40
CA TRP A 201 -8.19 8.22 -5.10
C TRP A 201 -8.48 6.71 -4.88
N CYS A 202 -9.20 6.36 -3.80
CA CYS A 202 -9.57 4.95 -3.50
C CYS A 202 -11.10 4.74 -3.40
N ARG A 203 -11.62 3.54 -3.74
CA ARG A 203 -13.05 3.16 -3.65
C ARG A 203 -13.25 1.90 -2.78
N GLU A 204 -14.34 1.88 -1.99
CA GLU A 204 -14.83 0.78 -1.13
C GLU A 204 -13.87 0.35 0.01
N LEU A 205 -13.65 1.23 0.97
CA LEU A 205 -12.79 0.98 2.15
C LEU A 205 -13.61 0.73 3.42
N GLU A 206 -13.20 -0.25 4.24
CA GLU A 206 -13.75 -0.46 5.60
C GLU A 206 -12.92 0.21 6.69
N ARG A 207 -11.61 0.36 6.50
CA ARG A 207 -10.70 1.02 7.44
C ARG A 207 -9.65 1.80 6.68
N VAL A 208 -9.40 3.01 7.12
CA VAL A 208 -8.39 3.91 6.54
C VAL A 208 -7.61 4.52 7.68
N SER A 209 -6.29 4.35 7.65
CA SER A 209 -5.37 5.09 8.51
C SER A 209 -4.39 5.81 7.61
N LEU A 210 -4.38 7.14 7.67
CA LEU A 210 -3.49 8.05 6.95
C LEU A 210 -2.51 8.66 7.94
N LYS A 211 -1.24 8.71 7.56
CA LYS A 211 -0.18 9.34 8.34
C LYS A 211 0.59 10.32 7.46
N ILE A 212 0.25 11.59 7.60
CA ILE A 212 0.80 12.67 6.77
C ILE A 212 2.18 13.04 7.29
N GLU A 213 3.22 12.83 6.51
CA GLU A 213 4.59 13.21 6.84
C GLU A 213 5.12 14.27 5.87
N LEU A 214 6.08 15.08 6.34
CA LEU A 214 6.91 15.91 5.46
C LEU A 214 8.23 15.18 5.23
N GLN A 215 8.75 15.23 4.01
CA GLN A 215 10.05 14.66 3.69
C GLN A 215 11.18 15.56 4.19
N MET A 216 12.21 14.96 4.81
CA MET A 216 13.32 15.69 5.45
C MET A 216 14.17 16.57 4.50
N ASP A 217 14.08 16.36 3.18
CA ASP A 217 14.78 17.17 2.18
C ASP A 217 14.04 18.47 1.83
N ASP A 218 12.77 18.62 2.24
CA ASP A 218 12.05 19.88 2.19
C ASP A 218 12.49 20.80 3.34
N GLN A 219 13.78 21.17 3.38
CA GLN A 219 14.31 22.20 4.30
C GLN A 219 13.77 23.62 4.01
N ALA A 220 12.56 23.72 3.46
CA ALA A 220 11.83 24.96 3.45
C ALA A 220 11.52 25.33 4.91
N ASN A 221 11.77 26.59 5.25
CA ASN A 221 11.41 27.12 6.58
C ASN A 221 9.91 27.09 6.83
N GLU A 222 9.09 26.90 5.79
CA GLU A 222 7.63 26.86 5.82
C GLU A 222 7.14 25.91 4.72
N ILE A 223 6.10 25.12 5.01
CA ILE A 223 5.46 24.23 4.03
C ILE A 223 4.65 25.10 3.06
N PRO A 224 4.92 25.06 1.74
CA PRO A 224 4.08 25.75 0.75
C PRO A 224 2.61 25.37 0.90
N ASP A 225 1.69 26.32 0.73
CA ASP A 225 0.25 26.07 0.92
C ASP A 225 -0.30 24.95 0.03
N ASP A 226 0.29 24.75 -1.15
CA ASP A 226 -0.05 23.69 -2.11
C ASP A 226 0.50 22.30 -1.72
N MET A 227 1.42 22.24 -0.76
CA MET A 227 1.96 21.00 -0.18
C MET A 227 1.30 20.61 1.14
N LYS A 228 0.46 21.49 1.71
CA LYS A 228 -0.27 21.18 2.94
C LYS A 228 -1.36 20.14 2.66
N PHE A 229 -1.58 19.25 3.63
CA PHE A 229 -2.67 18.28 3.54
C PHE A 229 -4.03 18.99 3.45
N ASP A 230 -4.74 18.76 2.35
CA ASP A 230 -6.10 19.25 2.16
C ASP A 230 -7.12 18.22 2.66
N ALA A 231 -7.58 18.44 3.89
CA ALA A 231 -8.59 17.60 4.52
C ALA A 231 -9.93 17.56 3.73
N SER A 232 -10.27 18.63 3.01
CA SER A 232 -11.49 18.70 2.22
C SER A 232 -11.41 17.83 0.96
N LEU A 233 -10.25 17.80 0.31
CA LEU A 233 -9.97 16.89 -0.81
C LEU A 233 -9.92 15.44 -0.34
N CYS A 234 -9.29 15.17 0.82
CA CYS A 234 -9.30 13.84 1.43
C CYS A 234 -10.73 13.35 1.69
N ARG A 235 -11.57 14.19 2.31
CA ARG A 235 -12.99 13.89 2.50
C ARG A 235 -13.69 13.59 1.18
N ALA A 236 -13.49 14.41 0.14
CA ALA A 236 -14.12 14.20 -1.16
C ALA A 236 -13.75 12.83 -1.76
N GLY A 237 -12.51 12.37 -1.58
CA GLY A 237 -12.08 11.03 -1.98
C GLY A 237 -12.74 9.91 -1.16
N LEU A 238 -12.85 10.10 0.15
CA LEU A 238 -13.42 9.10 1.07
C LEU A 238 -14.94 8.98 1.00
N LEU A 239 -15.66 9.99 0.49
CA LEU A 239 -17.13 9.96 0.36
C LEU A 239 -17.64 8.75 -0.43
N HIS A 240 -16.87 8.22 -1.39
CA HIS A 240 -17.23 7.01 -2.13
C HIS A 240 -17.29 5.76 -1.25
N SER A 241 -16.60 5.76 -0.11
CA SER A 241 -16.55 4.67 0.86
C SER A 241 -17.40 4.95 2.12
N ALA A 242 -18.20 6.02 2.11
CA ALA A 242 -18.90 6.48 3.32
C ALA A 242 -19.88 5.44 3.91
N ALA A 243 -20.43 4.57 3.06
CA ALA A 243 -21.34 3.50 3.47
C ALA A 243 -20.60 2.26 4.05
N THR A 244 -19.29 2.17 3.89
CA THR A 244 -18.50 0.99 4.29
C THR A 244 -17.42 1.31 5.33
N LEU A 245 -16.98 2.57 5.41
CA LEU A 245 -15.86 3.00 6.25
C LEU A 245 -16.22 3.00 7.74
N LYS A 246 -15.63 2.06 8.48
CA LYS A 246 -15.82 1.85 9.93
C LYS A 246 -14.74 2.48 10.79
N SER A 247 -13.53 2.65 10.28
CA SER A 247 -12.42 3.25 11.02
C SER A 247 -11.69 4.25 10.13
N LEU A 248 -11.54 5.48 10.61
CA LEU A 248 -10.82 6.56 9.93
C LEU A 248 -9.83 7.20 10.89
N HIS A 249 -8.55 6.97 10.66
CA HIS A 249 -7.48 7.59 11.41
C HIS A 249 -6.72 8.55 10.51
N ILE A 250 -6.59 9.81 10.90
CA ILE A 250 -5.81 10.82 10.20
C ILE A 250 -4.84 11.41 11.21
N SER A 251 -3.56 11.07 11.04
CA SER A 251 -2.47 11.46 11.93
C SER A 251 -1.33 12.10 11.15
N TYR A 252 -0.39 12.70 11.87
CA TYR A 252 0.71 13.45 11.28
C TYR A 252 2.05 13.02 11.88
N GLY A 253 3.10 13.04 11.06
CA GLY A 253 4.46 12.83 11.51
C GLY A 253 4.95 13.97 12.41
N GLY A 254 5.80 13.64 13.38
CA GLY A 254 6.28 14.63 14.36
C GLY A 254 6.97 15.86 13.74
N TRP A 255 7.60 15.70 12.57
CA TRP A 255 8.23 16.82 11.88
C TRP A 255 7.21 17.76 11.20
N TYR A 256 6.16 17.21 10.58
CA TYR A 256 5.03 17.99 10.04
C TYR A 256 4.33 18.77 11.16
N ILE A 257 4.10 18.11 12.30
CA ILE A 257 3.49 18.74 13.49
C ILE A 257 4.34 19.92 13.98
N ASN A 258 5.66 19.74 14.10
CA ASN A 258 6.55 20.81 14.53
C ASN A 258 6.46 22.04 13.61
N GLN A 259 6.45 21.83 12.29
CA GLN A 259 6.32 22.93 11.33
C GLN A 259 4.97 23.65 11.45
N LEU A 260 3.87 22.92 11.62
CA LEU A 260 2.56 23.56 11.82
C LEU A 260 2.48 24.36 13.12
N LEU A 261 3.08 23.84 14.20
CA LEU A 261 3.12 24.52 15.50
C LEU A 261 4.01 25.77 15.46
N GLU A 262 5.09 25.76 14.70
CA GLU A 262 5.99 26.91 14.56
C GLU A 262 5.35 28.09 13.82
N HIS A 263 4.45 27.83 12.87
CA HIS A 263 3.86 28.87 12.01
C HIS A 263 2.40 29.22 12.31
N GLU A 264 1.79 28.62 13.34
CA GLU A 264 0.38 28.81 13.72
C GLU A 264 -0.61 28.71 12.53
N THR A 265 -0.26 27.97 11.47
CA THR A 265 -1.13 27.89 10.29
C THR A 265 -2.26 26.89 10.56
N PRO A 266 -3.54 27.33 10.59
CA PRO A 266 -4.65 26.43 10.81
C PRO A 266 -4.86 25.54 9.58
N ASP A 267 -4.92 24.23 9.80
CA ASP A 267 -5.31 23.30 8.73
C ASP A 267 -6.77 23.56 8.31
N ALA A 268 -7.09 23.21 7.06
CA ALA A 268 -8.47 23.20 6.62
C ALA A 268 -9.29 22.16 7.41
N PRO A 269 -10.55 22.45 7.76
CA PRO A 269 -11.41 21.48 8.40
C PRO A 269 -11.69 20.31 7.45
N PHE A 270 -11.83 19.11 8.00
CA PHE A 270 -12.25 17.95 7.21
C PHE A 270 -13.70 18.09 6.73
N GLY A 271 -14.53 18.77 7.52
CA GLY A 271 -15.97 18.93 7.28
C GLY A 271 -16.79 17.95 8.12
N SER A 272 -18.06 17.76 7.75
CA SER A 272 -18.94 16.84 8.48
C SER A 272 -18.56 15.38 8.23
N PHE A 273 -18.51 14.59 9.30
CA PHE A 273 -18.34 13.15 9.29
C PHE A 273 -19.67 12.38 9.26
N ARG A 274 -20.83 13.07 9.28
CA ARG A 274 -22.15 12.41 9.31
C ARG A 274 -22.45 11.55 8.10
N ASP A 275 -21.82 11.84 6.97
CA ASP A 275 -21.99 11.05 5.75
C ASP A 275 -21.42 9.62 5.92
N PHE A 276 -20.46 9.44 6.83
CA PHE A 276 -19.85 8.14 7.15
C PHE A 276 -20.72 7.37 8.15
N VAL A 277 -21.88 6.92 7.67
CA VAL A 277 -22.96 6.36 8.49
C VAL A 277 -22.59 5.09 9.27
N VAL A 278 -21.52 4.39 8.90
CA VAL A 278 -21.03 3.18 9.59
C VAL A 278 -19.71 3.40 10.33
N LEU A 279 -19.25 4.64 10.48
CA LEU A 279 -17.98 4.95 11.14
C LEU A 279 -18.07 4.71 12.66
N GLU A 280 -17.30 3.75 13.15
CA GLU A 280 -17.23 3.35 14.55
C GLU A 280 -16.01 3.94 15.27
N GLU A 281 -14.91 4.18 14.56
CA GLU A 281 -13.64 4.68 15.10
C GLU A 281 -13.17 5.90 14.31
N LEU A 282 -12.87 7.01 15.00
CA LEU A 282 -12.34 8.24 14.42
C LEU A 282 -11.13 8.70 15.24
N LEU A 283 -9.97 8.76 14.61
CA LEU A 283 -8.79 9.45 15.13
C LEU A 283 -8.51 10.63 14.20
N VAL A 284 -8.51 11.84 14.72
CA VAL A 284 -8.33 13.04 13.91
C VAL A 284 -7.73 14.17 14.73
N ARG A 285 -7.04 15.11 14.08
CA ARG A 285 -6.57 16.32 14.74
C ARG A 285 -7.69 17.27 15.10
N HIS A 286 -7.48 18.04 16.16
CA HIS A 286 -8.38 19.10 16.61
C HIS A 286 -8.80 20.04 15.48
N SER A 287 -7.85 20.51 14.67
CA SER A 287 -8.09 21.45 13.56
C SER A 287 -9.07 20.94 12.50
N HIS A 288 -9.26 19.61 12.40
CA HIS A 288 -10.15 19.02 11.41
C HIS A 288 -11.58 18.78 11.90
N LEU A 289 -11.83 18.85 13.21
CA LEU A 289 -13.16 18.71 13.80
C LEU A 289 -14.06 19.93 13.56
N GLY A 290 -13.63 20.89 12.75
CA GLY A 290 -14.46 21.98 12.27
C GLY A 290 -14.12 23.32 12.89
N ASN A 291 -14.54 24.38 12.22
CA ASN A 291 -14.17 25.74 12.58
C ASN A 291 -15.21 26.32 13.55
N ASN A 292 -15.14 26.03 14.87
CA ASN A 292 -15.85 26.69 16.00
C ASN A 292 -17.33 27.14 15.81
N THR A 293 -18.04 26.68 14.79
CA THR A 293 -19.33 27.25 14.33
C THR A 293 -20.45 26.23 14.31
N GLN A 294 -20.11 24.94 14.33
CA GLN A 294 -21.07 23.84 14.44
C GLN A 294 -20.68 22.96 15.63
N PRO A 295 -21.62 22.63 16.52
CA PRO A 295 -21.33 21.77 17.65
C PRO A 295 -21.01 20.34 17.20
N LEU A 296 -20.17 19.62 17.95
CA LEU A 296 -19.66 18.29 17.58
C LEU A 296 -20.77 17.27 17.27
N VAL A 297 -21.91 17.39 17.96
CA VAL A 297 -23.11 16.55 17.72
C VAL A 297 -23.69 16.69 16.30
N GLU A 298 -23.47 17.83 15.64
CA GLU A 298 -23.96 18.06 14.27
C GLU A 298 -22.99 17.57 13.19
N ILE A 299 -21.76 17.24 13.54
CA ILE A 299 -20.72 16.83 12.58
C ILE A 299 -20.30 15.36 12.73
N LEU A 300 -20.42 14.76 13.92
CA LEU A 300 -20.02 13.37 14.15
C LEU A 300 -21.14 12.40 13.74
N PRO A 301 -20.80 11.21 13.21
CA PRO A 301 -21.78 10.19 12.88
C PRO A 301 -22.30 9.50 14.14
N THR A 302 -23.56 9.10 14.14
CA THR A 302 -24.21 8.46 15.30
C THR A 302 -23.72 7.03 15.57
N SER A 303 -23.01 6.43 14.61
CA SER A 303 -22.38 5.10 14.72
C SER A 303 -21.06 5.11 15.49
N LEU A 304 -20.54 6.31 15.83
CA LEU A 304 -19.23 6.46 16.45
C LEU A 304 -19.18 5.85 17.85
N LYS A 305 -18.17 5.02 18.08
CA LYS A 305 -17.89 4.34 19.35
C LYS A 305 -16.59 4.80 20.00
N HIS A 306 -15.61 5.16 19.19
CA HIS A 306 -14.29 5.62 19.65
C HIS A 306 -13.95 6.94 18.95
N LEU A 307 -13.67 7.97 19.75
CA LEU A 307 -13.16 9.24 19.26
C LEU A 307 -11.82 9.52 19.95
N GLU A 308 -10.78 9.72 19.16
CA GLU A 308 -9.46 10.15 19.63
C GLU A 308 -9.12 11.49 18.96
N VAL A 309 -8.89 12.52 19.76
CA VAL A 309 -8.57 13.86 19.27
C VAL A 309 -7.12 14.19 19.59
N ILE A 310 -6.28 14.23 18.55
CA ILE A 310 -4.84 14.46 18.70
C ILE A 310 -4.45 15.90 18.34
N ASP A 311 -3.23 16.28 18.73
CA ASP A 311 -2.60 17.56 18.41
C ASP A 311 -3.53 18.76 18.63
N LEU A 312 -3.85 19.03 19.89
CA LEU A 312 -4.65 20.18 20.31
C LEU A 312 -3.94 21.49 19.95
N ILE A 313 -4.25 22.04 18.78
CA ILE A 313 -3.76 23.34 18.30
C ILE A 313 -4.75 24.43 18.72
N GLY A 314 -4.28 25.49 19.34
CA GLY A 314 -5.10 26.67 19.68
C GLY A 314 -4.63 27.35 20.96
N ARG A 315 -5.18 28.54 21.24
CA ARG A 315 -4.98 29.23 22.53
C ARG A 315 -5.79 28.51 23.62
N ASP A 316 -5.52 28.81 24.89
CA ASP A 316 -6.27 28.21 26.02
C ASP A 316 -7.80 28.28 25.83
N ASP A 317 -8.30 29.33 25.21
CA ASP A 317 -9.73 29.52 24.93
C ASP A 317 -10.30 28.47 23.94
N ASP A 318 -9.54 28.04 22.94
CA ASP A 318 -9.96 27.03 21.95
C ASP A 318 -10.03 25.63 22.60
N GLN A 319 -9.10 25.33 23.52
CA GLN A 319 -9.10 24.08 24.27
C GLN A 319 -10.28 24.02 25.24
N VAL A 320 -10.62 25.13 25.89
CA VAL A 320 -11.79 25.23 26.77
C VAL A 320 -13.08 25.00 25.97
N GLN A 321 -13.18 25.54 24.77
CA GLN A 321 -14.33 25.32 23.89
C GLN A 321 -14.44 23.85 23.47
N LEU A 322 -13.34 23.22 23.03
CA LEU A 322 -13.34 21.80 22.69
C LEU A 322 -13.79 20.92 23.86
N VAL A 323 -13.27 21.18 25.06
CA VAL A 323 -13.68 20.44 26.27
C VAL A 323 -15.16 20.65 26.57
N SER A 324 -15.69 21.85 26.36
CA SER A 324 -17.12 22.12 26.50
C SER A 324 -17.94 21.34 25.48
N ASP A 325 -17.54 21.34 24.21
CA ASP A 325 -18.25 20.64 23.13
C ASP A 325 -18.21 19.12 23.30
N LEU A 326 -17.08 18.58 23.75
CA LEU A 326 -16.93 17.17 24.11
C LEU A 326 -17.79 16.80 25.32
N SER A 327 -17.87 17.69 26.32
CA SER A 327 -18.77 17.51 27.45
C SER A 327 -20.23 17.50 27.00
N ASP A 328 -20.63 18.43 26.14
CA ASP A 328 -21.98 18.47 25.58
C ASP A 328 -22.31 17.22 24.77
N LEU A 329 -21.35 16.68 24.01
CA LEU A 329 -21.50 15.41 23.29
C LEU A 329 -21.87 14.25 24.23
N LEU A 330 -21.22 14.18 25.40
CA LEU A 330 -21.47 13.15 26.42
C LEU A 330 -22.82 13.34 27.13
N HIS A 331 -23.26 14.58 27.35
CA HIS A 331 -24.48 14.88 28.11
C HIS A 331 -25.75 14.91 27.25
N GLN A 332 -25.65 15.30 25.97
CA GLN A 332 -26.81 15.49 25.08
C GLN A 332 -27.19 14.22 24.30
N GLY A 333 -26.47 13.10 24.47
CA GLY A 333 -26.78 11.84 23.78
C GLY A 333 -26.50 11.88 22.27
N GLY A 334 -25.66 12.81 21.81
CA GLY A 334 -25.37 13.01 20.39
C GLY A 334 -24.71 11.81 19.70
N CYS A 335 -24.00 10.99 20.47
CA CYS A 335 -23.43 9.71 20.07
C CYS A 335 -23.74 8.69 21.16
N GLU A 336 -24.96 8.14 21.16
CA GLU A 336 -25.40 7.14 22.15
C GLU A 336 -24.50 5.89 22.20
N ASN A 337 -23.72 5.66 21.14
CA ASN A 337 -22.80 4.53 21.03
C ASN A 337 -21.36 4.85 21.45
N LEU A 338 -21.05 6.08 21.88
CA LEU A 338 -19.67 6.46 22.22
C LEU A 338 -19.24 5.74 23.51
N GLU A 339 -18.31 4.80 23.36
CA GLU A 339 -17.77 3.95 24.43
C GLU A 339 -16.47 4.54 25.00
N ARG A 340 -15.69 5.26 24.18
CA ARG A 340 -14.38 5.80 24.56
C ARG A 340 -14.08 7.14 23.89
N LEU A 341 -13.56 8.08 24.68
CA LEU A 341 -13.04 9.38 24.26
C LEU A 341 -11.63 9.52 24.83
N ASP A 342 -10.62 9.67 23.96
CA ASP A 342 -9.20 9.85 24.33
C ASP A 342 -8.66 11.22 23.88
#